data_AF-A0A3D2XYB5-F1
#
_entry.id   AF-A0A3D2XYB5-F1
#
_cell.length_a   1.000
_cell.length_b   1.000
_cell.length_c   1.000
_cell.angle_alpha   90.00
_cell.angle_beta   90.00
_cell.angle_gamma   90.00
#
_symmetry.space_group_name_H-M   'P 1'
#
loop_
_entity.id
_entity.type
_entity.pdbx_description
1 polymer ?
#
loop_
_entity_poly.entity_id
_entity_poly.type
_entity_poly.pdbx_seq_one_letter_code
_entity_poly.pdbx_strand_id
1 'polypeptide(L)'
;GHQEWILNDLATCGVDKEAVRHSQPSAATELMVAYAYDAIRRKNPLCFFGMVFVLEGTSIALADNAAAMIRKTLDLPGGAFSYLRSHGSLDQEHIVFFRDLMNKIDDKAEQDLIIHSAKMFFQLYANIFRTLACKDTLGEAA
;
A
#
# COMPACT_ATOMS: atom_id res chain seq x y z
N GLY A 1 -0.92 11.27 10.70
CA GLY A 1 0.40 10.67 10.43
C GLY A 1 0.67 10.73 8.94
N HIS A 2 1.31 9.71 8.36
CA HIS A 2 1.68 9.68 6.93
C HIS A 2 0.51 9.93 5.96
N GLN A 3 -0.73 9.63 6.36
CA GLN A 3 -1.91 9.94 5.56
C GLN A 3 -2.05 11.44 5.25
N GLU A 4 -1.56 12.33 6.11
CA GLU A 4 -1.59 13.78 5.85
C GLU A 4 -0.66 14.17 4.70
N TRP A 5 0.44 13.44 4.49
CA TRP A 5 1.32 13.69 3.35
C TRP A 5 0.64 13.33 2.04
N ILE A 6 -0.08 12.20 1.99
CA ILE A 6 -0.90 11.80 0.83
C ILE A 6 -1.98 12.86 0.55
N LEU A 7 -2.69 13.32 1.59
CA LEU A 7 -3.74 14.33 1.44
C LEU A 7 -3.19 15.69 0.97
N ASN A 8 -2.01 16.09 1.44
CA ASN A 8 -1.35 17.32 0.98
C ASN A 8 -0.79 17.18 -0.45
N ASP A 9 -0.31 16.00 -0.83
CA ASP A 9 0.08 15.70 -2.21
C ASP A 9 -1.11 15.82 -3.17
N LEU A 10 -2.28 15.26 -2.78
CA LEU A 10 -3.53 15.41 -3.53
C LEU A 10 -4.00 16.87 -3.63
N ALA A 11 -3.92 17.63 -2.54
CA ALA A 11 -4.23 19.06 -2.56
C ALA A 11 -3.30 19.85 -3.49
N THR A 12 -2.02 19.43 -3.59
CA THR A 12 -1.06 20.02 -4.52
C THR A 12 -1.40 19.69 -5.98
N CYS A 13 -2.11 18.59 -6.24
CA CYS A 13 -2.74 18.28 -7.53
C CYS A 13 -4.05 19.03 -7.78
N GLY A 14 -4.52 19.89 -6.86
CA GLY A 14 -5.79 20.62 -6.98
C GLY A 14 -7.02 19.84 -6.51
N VAL A 15 -6.85 18.69 -5.83
CA VAL A 15 -7.96 17.89 -5.30
C VAL A 15 -8.41 18.43 -3.93
N ASP A 16 -9.72 18.44 -3.66
CA ASP A 16 -10.23 18.73 -2.32
C ASP A 16 -9.88 17.58 -1.36
N LYS A 17 -8.87 17.81 -0.52
CA LYS A 17 -8.39 16.81 0.43
C LYS A 17 -9.40 16.47 1.54
N GLU A 18 -10.30 17.39 1.90
CA GLU A 18 -11.28 17.12 2.96
C GLU A 18 -12.43 16.27 2.41
N ALA A 19 -12.84 16.48 1.16
CA ALA A 19 -13.75 15.56 0.47
C ALA A 19 -13.17 14.14 0.40
N VAL A 20 -11.86 14.01 0.08
CA VAL A 20 -11.18 12.70 0.06
C VAL A 20 -11.10 12.08 1.47
N ARG A 21 -10.77 12.86 2.50
CA ARG A 21 -10.69 12.41 3.89
C ARG A 21 -11.99 11.77 4.37
N HIS A 22 -13.12 12.33 3.94
CA HIS A 22 -14.45 11.86 4.33
C HIS A 22 -15.09 10.91 3.30
N SER A 23 -14.36 10.51 2.26
CA SER A 23 -14.83 9.57 1.26
C SER A 23 -14.84 8.12 1.77
N GLN A 24 -15.53 7.25 1.02
CA GLN A 24 -15.48 5.81 1.27
C GLN A 24 -14.36 5.16 0.45
N PRO A 25 -13.64 4.17 1.01
CA PRO A 25 -12.66 3.41 0.26
C PRO A 25 -13.33 2.60 -0.85
N SER A 26 -12.56 2.19 -1.86
CA SER A 26 -13.02 1.15 -2.78
C SER A 26 -13.24 -0.17 -2.04
N ALA A 27 -14.10 -1.05 -2.57
CA ALA A 27 -14.31 -2.38 -1.99
C ALA A 27 -12.99 -3.18 -1.88
N ALA A 28 -12.07 -3.04 -2.84
CA ALA A 28 -10.78 -3.71 -2.79
C ALA A 28 -9.92 -3.22 -1.61
N THR A 29 -9.90 -1.90 -1.37
CA THR A 29 -9.19 -1.29 -0.24
C THR A 29 -9.83 -1.68 1.08
N GLU A 30 -11.16 -1.62 1.16
CA GLU A 30 -11.93 -2.00 2.35
C GLU A 30 -11.66 -3.45 2.76
N LEU A 31 -11.72 -4.38 1.80
CA LEU A 31 -11.48 -5.81 2.05
C LEU A 31 -10.04 -6.10 2.45
N MET A 32 -9.06 -5.40 1.88
CA MET A 32 -7.66 -5.54 2.29
C MET A 32 -7.47 -5.14 3.76
N VAL A 33 -8.03 -3.99 4.16
CA VAL A 33 -7.95 -3.49 5.54
C VAL A 33 -8.70 -4.43 6.49
N ALA A 34 -9.93 -4.84 6.14
CA ALA A 34 -10.74 -5.74 6.95
C ALA A 34 -10.05 -7.10 7.16
N TYR A 35 -9.43 -7.66 6.10
CA TYR A 35 -8.68 -8.92 6.19
C TYR A 35 -7.50 -8.79 7.17
N ALA A 36 -6.77 -7.68 7.15
CA ALA A 36 -5.67 -7.45 8.10
C ALA A 36 -6.14 -7.48 9.55
N TYR A 37 -7.20 -6.72 9.87
CA TYR A 37 -7.74 -6.66 11.22
C TYR A 37 -8.35 -8.00 11.68
N ASP A 38 -9.10 -8.69 10.81
CA ASP A 38 -9.67 -10.01 11.13
C ASP A 38 -8.58 -11.06 11.36
N ALA A 39 -7.55 -11.11 10.50
CA ALA A 39 -6.47 -12.07 10.64
C ALA A 39 -5.71 -11.89 11.97
N ILE A 40 -5.40 -10.66 12.36
CA ILE A 40 -4.76 -10.36 13.65
C ILE A 40 -5.66 -10.80 14.81
N ARG A 41 -6.96 -10.46 14.75
CA ARG A 41 -7.89 -10.69 15.86
C ARG A 41 -8.27 -12.16 16.03
N ARG A 42 -8.50 -12.87 14.94
CA ARG A 42 -9.11 -14.21 14.92
C ARG A 42 -8.11 -15.33 14.73
N LYS A 43 -6.96 -15.06 14.09
CA LYS A 43 -5.95 -16.09 13.77
C LYS A 43 -4.72 -15.94 14.65
N ASN A 44 -3.87 -14.99 14.32
CA ASN A 44 -2.60 -14.77 14.99
C ASN A 44 -2.04 -13.39 14.60
N PRO A 45 -1.52 -12.58 15.53
CA PRO A 45 -0.85 -11.32 15.21
C PRO A 45 0.29 -11.44 14.18
N LEU A 46 0.97 -12.59 14.11
CA LEU A 46 2.03 -12.85 13.13
C LEU A 46 1.55 -12.73 11.68
N CYS A 47 0.24 -12.90 11.41
CA CYS A 47 -0.31 -12.67 10.08
C CYS A 47 -0.07 -11.24 9.57
N PHE A 48 0.12 -10.26 10.46
CA PHE A 48 0.50 -8.89 10.09
C PHE A 48 1.80 -8.83 9.27
N PHE A 49 2.78 -9.70 9.56
CA PHE A 49 4.05 -9.70 8.85
C PHE A 49 3.93 -10.07 7.37
N GLY A 50 2.90 -10.85 7.01
CA GLY A 50 2.60 -11.10 5.60
C GLY A 50 2.19 -9.83 4.85
N MET A 51 1.45 -8.92 5.49
CA MET A 51 1.11 -7.62 4.92
C MET A 51 2.34 -6.74 4.78
N VAL A 52 3.14 -6.65 5.83
CA VAL A 52 4.38 -5.83 5.85
C VAL A 52 5.30 -6.28 4.73
N PHE A 53 5.52 -7.59 4.55
CA PHE A 53 6.35 -8.12 3.47
C PHE A 53 5.89 -7.65 2.09
N VAL A 54 4.58 -7.70 1.81
CA VAL A 54 4.03 -7.30 0.51
C VAL A 54 4.12 -5.80 0.30
N LEU A 55 3.77 -4.99 1.30
CA LEU A 55 3.74 -3.54 1.18
C LEU A 55 5.14 -2.93 1.14
N GLU A 56 6.05 -3.38 2.01
CA GLU A 56 7.45 -2.93 2.01
C GLU A 56 8.18 -3.48 0.76
N GLY A 57 8.07 -4.78 0.47
CA GLY A 57 8.82 -5.40 -0.64
C GLY A 57 8.44 -4.91 -2.03
N THR A 58 7.20 -4.41 -2.22
CA THR A 58 6.71 -3.89 -3.51
C THR A 58 6.90 -2.37 -3.64
N SER A 59 6.91 -1.64 -2.53
CA SER A 59 6.92 -0.16 -2.56
C SER A 59 8.28 0.42 -2.92
N ILE A 60 9.38 -0.27 -2.62
CA ILE A 60 10.73 0.30 -2.63
C ILE A 60 11.28 0.55 -4.04
N ALA A 61 11.39 -0.51 -4.85
CA ALA A 61 11.92 -0.38 -6.21
C ALA A 61 10.96 0.36 -7.17
N LEU A 62 9.68 0.38 -6.81
CA LEU A 62 8.63 0.94 -7.64
C LEU A 62 8.39 2.43 -7.33
N ALA A 63 8.51 2.88 -6.07
CA ALA A 63 8.06 4.22 -5.68
C ALA A 63 8.77 5.37 -6.38
N ASP A 64 10.11 5.38 -6.42
CA ASP A 64 10.86 6.49 -7.04
C ASP A 64 10.69 6.52 -8.56
N ASN A 65 10.79 5.35 -9.20
CA ASN A 65 10.58 5.22 -10.64
C ASN A 65 9.12 5.55 -11.02
N ALA A 66 8.15 5.07 -10.24
CA ALA A 66 6.74 5.38 -10.46
C ALA A 66 6.46 6.86 -10.21
N ALA A 67 7.02 7.49 -9.16
CA ALA A 67 6.85 8.91 -8.89
C ALA A 67 7.39 9.76 -10.06
N ALA A 68 8.57 9.43 -10.58
CA ALA A 68 9.16 10.11 -11.73
C ALA A 68 8.28 9.96 -12.98
N MET A 69 7.79 8.73 -13.26
CA MET A 69 6.96 8.45 -14.42
C MET A 69 5.56 9.08 -14.30
N ILE A 70 4.88 8.95 -13.16
CA ILE A 70 3.57 9.56 -12.89
C ILE A 70 3.65 11.07 -13.04
N ARG A 71 4.67 11.70 -12.44
CA ARG A 71 4.90 13.14 -12.55
C ARG A 71 5.01 13.57 -14.01
N LYS A 72 5.83 12.87 -14.80
CA LYS A 72 6.08 13.18 -16.20
C LYS A 72 4.83 12.98 -17.06
N THR A 73 4.12 11.87 -16.87
CA THR A 73 2.97 11.49 -17.71
C THR A 73 1.74 12.35 -17.43
N LEU A 74 1.52 12.75 -16.18
CA LEU A 74 0.35 13.53 -15.75
C LEU A 74 0.65 15.04 -15.60
N ASP A 75 1.87 15.48 -15.92
CA ASP A 75 2.35 16.86 -15.74
C ASP A 75 2.06 17.45 -14.34
N LEU A 76 2.29 16.64 -13.31
CA LEU A 76 1.98 17.02 -11.93
C LEU A 76 3.11 17.85 -11.29
N PRO A 77 2.77 18.78 -10.39
CA PRO A 77 3.76 19.59 -9.69
C PRO A 77 4.70 18.73 -8.84
N GLY A 78 5.97 19.15 -8.76
CA GLY A 78 7.00 18.42 -8.02
C GLY A 78 6.72 18.25 -6.52
N GLY A 79 5.85 19.10 -5.95
CA GLY A 79 5.41 19.04 -4.56
C GLY A 79 4.34 17.97 -4.26
N ALA A 80 3.72 17.37 -5.29
CA ALA A 80 2.67 16.36 -5.12
C ALA A 80 3.18 14.92 -4.91
N PHE A 81 4.41 14.77 -4.46
CA PHE A 81 5.09 13.47 -4.34
C PHE A 81 5.87 13.34 -3.03
N SER A 82 5.50 14.14 -2.02
CA SER A 82 6.19 14.13 -0.73
C SER A 82 6.10 12.75 -0.06
N TYR A 83 4.93 12.09 -0.15
CA TYR A 83 4.73 10.75 0.39
C TYR A 83 5.60 9.71 -0.34
N LEU A 84 5.52 9.64 -1.67
CA LEU A 84 6.26 8.65 -2.46
C LEU A 84 7.79 8.80 -2.31
N ARG A 85 8.31 10.02 -2.31
CA ARG A 85 9.76 10.25 -2.12
C ARG A 85 10.23 9.96 -0.71
N SER A 86 9.40 10.22 0.30
CA SER A 86 9.77 9.90 1.68
C SER A 86 9.96 8.39 1.87
N HIS A 87 9.09 7.58 1.23
CA HIS A 87 9.19 6.13 1.27
C HIS A 87 10.38 5.60 0.45
N GLY A 88 10.68 6.14 -0.74
CA GLY A 88 11.84 5.68 -1.55
C GLY A 88 13.22 5.87 -0.89
N SER A 89 13.33 6.78 0.09
CA SER A 89 14.60 7.09 0.77
C SER A 89 14.88 6.30 2.06
N LEU A 90 13.91 5.52 2.58
CA LEU A 90 13.96 4.91 3.92
C LEU A 90 14.43 3.43 3.95
N ASP A 91 15.02 2.90 2.87
CA ASP A 91 14.55 1.59 2.37
C ASP A 91 15.42 0.34 2.53
N GLN A 92 16.72 0.41 2.82
CA GLN A 92 17.51 -0.83 3.00
C GLN A 92 17.47 -1.36 4.43
N GLU A 93 17.42 -0.45 5.40
CA GLU A 93 17.41 -0.79 6.82
C GLU A 93 16.11 -1.49 7.23
N HIS A 94 14.97 -1.10 6.65
CA HIS A 94 13.67 -1.74 6.91
C HIS A 94 13.61 -3.18 6.41
N ILE A 95 14.12 -3.47 5.20
CA ILE A 95 14.17 -4.86 4.69
C ILE A 95 15.10 -5.71 5.54
N VAL A 96 16.28 -5.19 5.89
CA VAL A 96 17.25 -5.90 6.75
C VAL A 96 16.64 -6.17 8.11
N PHE A 97 16.04 -5.16 8.74
CA PHE A 97 15.35 -5.30 10.02
C PHE A 97 14.20 -6.31 9.95
N PHE A 98 13.38 -6.25 8.91
CA PHE A 98 12.26 -7.18 8.72
C PHE A 98 12.77 -8.62 8.55
N ARG A 99 13.78 -8.84 7.71
CA ARG A 99 14.43 -10.15 7.54
C ARG A 99 14.97 -10.67 8.87
N ASP A 100 15.72 -9.84 9.59
CA ASP A 100 16.35 -10.25 10.85
C ASP A 100 15.32 -10.50 11.96
N LEU A 101 14.15 -9.85 11.90
CA LEU A 101 13.00 -10.17 12.74
C LEU A 101 12.38 -11.51 12.35
N MET A 102 12.15 -11.77 11.06
CA MET A 102 11.56 -13.02 10.58
C MET A 102 12.46 -14.23 10.86
N ASN A 103 13.78 -14.05 10.80
CA ASN A 103 14.77 -15.08 11.13
C ASN A 103 14.74 -15.52 12.61
N LYS A 104 13.98 -14.85 13.48
CA LYS A 104 13.77 -15.26 14.88
C LYS A 104 12.56 -16.19 15.06
N ILE A 105 11.80 -16.44 14.00
CA ILE A 105 10.60 -17.28 14.03
C ILE A 105 10.99 -18.66 13.49
N ASP A 106 11.25 -19.60 14.39
CA ASP A 106 11.69 -20.97 14.04
C ASP A 106 10.53 -21.98 13.95
N ASP A 107 9.36 -21.65 14.52
CA ASP A 107 8.20 -22.53 14.46
C ASP A 107 7.62 -22.60 13.04
N LYS A 108 7.53 -23.82 12.50
CA LYS A 108 7.10 -24.04 11.12
C LYS A 108 5.65 -23.61 10.88
N ALA A 109 4.77 -23.80 11.85
CA ALA A 109 3.36 -23.41 11.73
C ALA A 109 3.21 -21.88 11.74
N GLU A 110 4.00 -21.18 12.56
CA GLU A 110 4.06 -19.71 12.56
C GLU A 110 4.59 -19.16 11.23
N GLN A 111 5.66 -19.75 10.69
CA GLN A 111 6.16 -19.42 9.35
C GLN A 111 5.08 -19.64 8.28
N ASP A 112 4.34 -20.75 8.34
CA ASP A 112 3.26 -21.05 7.39
C ASP A 112 2.11 -20.04 7.49
N LEU A 113 1.78 -19.56 8.68
CA LEU A 113 0.79 -18.49 8.87
C LEU A 113 1.22 -17.18 8.19
N ILE A 114 2.49 -16.81 8.32
CA ILE A 114 3.04 -15.59 7.69
C ILE A 114 3.04 -15.73 6.17
N ILE A 115 3.50 -16.88 5.65
CA ILE A 115 3.54 -17.16 4.21
C ILE A 115 2.13 -17.16 3.62
N HIS A 116 1.17 -17.80 4.29
CA HIS A 116 -0.22 -17.78 3.86
C HIS A 116 -0.77 -16.35 3.83
N SER A 117 -0.52 -15.57 4.88
CA SER A 117 -0.93 -14.17 4.95
C SER A 117 -0.34 -13.35 3.79
N ALA A 118 0.96 -13.49 3.51
CA ALA A 118 1.61 -12.81 2.39
C ALA A 118 0.94 -13.13 1.04
N LYS A 119 0.62 -14.41 0.78
CA LYS A 119 -0.10 -14.83 -0.44
C LYS A 119 -1.47 -14.14 -0.56
N MET A 120 -2.20 -14.00 0.54
CA MET A 120 -3.47 -13.29 0.56
C MET A 120 -3.29 -11.80 0.29
N PHE A 121 -2.30 -11.15 0.92
CA PHE A 121 -2.01 -9.74 0.69
C PHE A 121 -1.52 -9.42 -0.72
N PHE A 122 -0.77 -10.31 -1.38
CA PHE A 122 -0.43 -10.12 -2.79
C PHE A 122 -1.68 -10.00 -3.67
N GLN A 123 -2.70 -10.83 -3.44
CA GLN A 123 -3.94 -10.78 -4.21
C GLN A 123 -4.77 -9.54 -3.87
N LEU A 124 -4.94 -9.25 -2.57
CA LEU A 124 -5.71 -8.11 -2.09
C LEU A 124 -5.10 -6.78 -2.55
N TYR A 125 -3.78 -6.63 -2.46
CA TYR A 125 -3.07 -5.45 -2.92
C TYR A 125 -3.13 -5.29 -4.44
N ALA A 126 -2.95 -6.37 -5.20
CA ALA A 126 -3.10 -6.32 -6.67
C ALA A 126 -4.51 -5.91 -7.10
N ASN A 127 -5.55 -6.30 -6.35
CA ASN A 127 -6.92 -5.90 -6.64
C ASN A 127 -7.13 -4.39 -6.55
N ILE A 128 -6.42 -3.68 -5.67
CA ILE A 128 -6.49 -2.20 -5.60
C ILE A 128 -6.08 -1.61 -6.96
N PHE A 129 -4.96 -2.03 -7.54
CA PHE A 129 -4.53 -1.54 -8.86
C PHE A 129 -5.47 -1.93 -9.98
N ARG A 130 -6.04 -3.15 -9.95
CA ARG A 130 -7.04 -3.57 -10.95
C ARG A 130 -8.28 -2.68 -10.97
N THR A 131 -8.68 -2.13 -9.82
CA THR A 131 -9.81 -1.18 -9.77
C THR A 131 -9.50 0.17 -10.41
N LEU A 132 -8.22 0.56 -10.51
CA LEU A 132 -7.81 1.80 -11.17
C LEU A 132 -7.93 1.69 -12.70
N ALA A 133 -7.56 0.54 -13.26
CA ALA A 133 -7.65 0.29 -14.71
C ALA A 133 -9.10 0.25 -15.25
N CYS A 134 -10.09 0.16 -14.38
CA CYS A 134 -11.50 0.02 -14.75
C CYS A 134 -12.27 1.36 -14.76
N LYS A 135 -11.64 2.49 -14.43
CA LYS A 135 -12.31 3.80 -14.41
C LYS A 135 -12.46 4.47 -15.78
N ASP A 136 -11.74 3.99 -16.81
CA ASP A 136 -11.80 4.59 -18.15
C ASP A 136 -13.04 4.16 -18.98
N THR A 137 -13.93 3.31 -18.45
CA THR A 137 -15.09 2.78 -19.22
C THR A 137 -16.48 3.18 -18.71
N LEU A 138 -16.59 4.09 -17.72
CA LEU A 138 -17.90 4.54 -17.21
C LEU A 138 -18.25 6.00 -17.54
N GLY A 139 -17.61 6.57 -18.57
CA GLY A 139 -17.94 7.90 -19.10
C GLY A 139 -19.13 7.95 -20.08
N GLU A 140 -19.78 6.82 -20.41
CA GLU A 140 -20.85 6.78 -21.43
C GLU A 140 -22.21 6.24 -20.95
N ALA A 141 -22.47 6.15 -19.65
CA ALA A 141 -23.81 5.75 -19.17
C ALA A 141 -24.25 6.54 -17.94
N ALA A 142 -24.67 7.79 -18.16
CA ALA A 142 -25.64 8.53 -17.34
C ALA A 142 -26.36 9.56 -18.21
#